data_AF-A0A061QPY8-F1
#
_entry.id   AF-A0A061QPY8-F1
#
_cell.length_a   1.000
_cell.length_b   1.000
_cell.length_c   1.000
_cell.angle_alpha   90.00
_cell.angle_beta   90.00
_cell.angle_gamma   90.00
#
_symmetry.space_group_name_H-M   'P 1'
#
loop_
_entity.id
_entity.type
_entity.pdbx_description
1 polymer ?
#
loop_
_entity_poly.entity_id
_entity_poly.type
_entity_poly.pdbx_seq_one_letter_code
_entity_poly.pdbx_strand_id
1 'polypeptide(L)'
;LTRSSARHFIPAKVHQDNAAPINSVDFHRTDNLLVTAGDDDTIHMYNTQTGLSLKTVQSKKYGVRCIIFSHHPSSVIYTSNKGSDHTIRYLSLHDNRFLRYFGGHTHRVTSLCISPRTDLFMSSSLDKTVRLWDLRSHVCQGILAVPSVPMAEEL
;
A
#
# COMPACT_ATOMS: atom_id res chain seq x y z
N LEU A 1 39.92 10.31 26.80
CA LEU A 1 40.18 10.47 25.35
C LEU A 1 39.47 9.30 24.66
N THR A 2 38.39 9.42 23.90
CA THR A 2 37.83 10.54 23.12
C THR A 2 36.30 10.48 23.13
N ARG A 3 35.70 11.68 23.16
CA ARG A 3 34.30 11.94 22.88
C ARG A 3 33.95 11.55 21.44
N SER A 4 32.68 11.16 21.27
CA SER A 4 31.85 11.35 20.07
C SER A 4 32.33 10.72 18.75
N SER A 5 31.81 9.54 18.45
CA SER A 5 31.48 9.17 17.07
C SER A 5 29.96 9.26 16.90
N ALA A 6 29.42 10.48 16.90
CA ALA A 6 28.08 10.70 16.36
C ALA A 6 28.17 10.44 14.86
N ARG A 7 27.77 9.24 14.43
CA ARG A 7 27.66 8.90 13.01
C ARG A 7 26.56 9.81 12.44
N HIS A 8 26.97 10.74 11.58
CA HIS A 8 26.03 11.56 10.84
C HIS A 8 25.37 10.64 9.80
N PHE A 9 24.06 10.46 9.88
CA PHE A 9 23.31 9.72 8.88
C PHE A 9 23.10 10.64 7.68
N ILE A 10 23.89 10.42 6.62
CA ILE A 10 23.74 11.13 5.35
C ILE A 10 22.88 10.25 4.43
N PRO A 11 21.87 10.80 3.74
CA PRO A 11 21.09 10.05 2.76
C PRO A 11 22.02 9.46 1.68
N ALA A 12 21.93 8.17 1.43
CA ALA A 12 22.67 7.52 0.34
C ALA A 12 22.13 7.94 -1.04
N LYS A 13 20.81 8.17 -1.13
CA LYS A 13 20.13 8.63 -2.33
C LYS A 13 18.92 9.48 -1.97
N VAL A 14 18.61 10.47 -2.81
CA VAL A 14 17.41 11.30 -2.71
C VAL A 14 16.70 11.25 -4.06
N HIS A 15 15.39 11.03 -4.02
CA HIS A 15 14.49 11.01 -5.17
C HIS A 15 13.47 12.15 -5.02
N GLN A 16 13.26 12.92 -6.09
CA GLN A 16 12.34 14.07 -6.12
C GLN A 16 11.31 13.94 -7.24
N ASP A 17 11.00 12.71 -7.65
CA ASP A 17 10.08 12.45 -8.77
C ASP A 17 8.62 12.79 -8.42
N ASN A 18 8.23 12.60 -7.16
CA ASN A 18 6.89 12.97 -6.68
C ASN A 18 6.73 14.49 -6.57
N ALA A 19 5.66 15.03 -7.17
CA ALA A 19 5.34 16.45 -7.18
C ALA A 19 4.49 16.90 -5.98
N ALA A 20 4.08 15.96 -5.12
CA ALA A 20 3.25 16.19 -3.95
C ALA A 20 3.67 15.24 -2.80
N PRO A 21 3.13 15.40 -1.57
CA PRO A 21 3.48 14.55 -0.44
C PRO A 21 3.36 13.04 -0.75
N ILE A 22 4.40 12.30 -0.34
CA ILE A 22 4.42 10.85 -0.41
C ILE A 22 3.67 10.30 0.80
N ASN A 23 2.71 9.41 0.53
CA ASN A 23 1.80 8.87 1.53
C ASN A 23 2.19 7.49 2.02
N SER A 24 2.86 6.74 1.16
CA SER A 24 3.17 5.34 1.39
C SER A 24 4.34 4.93 0.53
N VAL A 25 5.13 4.02 1.07
CA VAL A 25 6.29 3.41 0.43
C VAL A 25 6.34 1.94 0.83
N ASP A 26 6.79 1.08 -0.07
CA ASP A 26 7.02 -0.33 0.22
C ASP A 26 8.26 -0.86 -0.50
N PHE A 27 9.01 -1.71 0.18
CA PHE A 27 10.13 -2.43 -0.40
C PHE A 27 9.65 -3.79 -0.90
N HIS A 28 10.08 -4.18 -2.10
CA HIS A 28 9.85 -5.54 -2.54
C HIS A 28 10.64 -6.50 -1.64
N ARG A 29 10.06 -7.68 -1.36
CA ARG A 29 10.59 -8.56 -0.31
C ARG A 29 11.91 -9.25 -0.67
N THR A 30 12.11 -9.51 -1.96
CA THR A 30 13.24 -10.30 -2.46
C THR A 30 14.10 -9.48 -3.42
N ASP A 31 13.46 -8.85 -4.39
CA ASP A 31 14.14 -7.99 -5.37
C ASP A 31 14.50 -6.60 -4.81
N ASN A 32 15.55 -6.00 -5.37
CA ASN A 32 16.05 -4.66 -5.02
C ASN A 32 15.14 -3.56 -5.58
N LEU A 33 13.89 -3.53 -5.15
CA LEU A 33 12.85 -2.65 -5.67
C LEU A 33 12.13 -1.92 -4.54
N LEU A 34 11.68 -0.71 -4.83
CA LEU A 34 10.87 0.11 -3.95
C LEU A 34 9.78 0.79 -4.77
N VAL A 35 8.58 0.90 -4.19
CA VAL A 35 7.50 1.71 -4.75
C VAL A 35 7.11 2.83 -3.80
N THR A 36 6.82 4.01 -4.34
CA THR A 36 6.21 5.12 -3.60
C THR A 36 4.85 5.45 -4.20
N ALA A 37 3.97 5.99 -3.37
CA ALA A 37 2.68 6.54 -3.76
C ALA A 37 2.49 7.94 -3.19
N GLY A 38 2.06 8.89 -4.02
CA GLY A 38 1.91 10.30 -3.65
C GLY A 38 0.52 10.87 -3.89
N ASP A 39 0.28 12.06 -3.33
CA ASP A 39 -0.93 12.86 -3.57
C ASP A 39 -0.97 13.49 -4.98
N ASP A 40 0.08 13.31 -5.78
CA ASP A 40 0.16 13.66 -7.20
C ASP A 40 -0.49 12.60 -8.11
N ASP A 41 -1.19 11.64 -7.52
CA ASP A 41 -1.85 10.50 -8.17
C ASP A 41 -0.88 9.57 -8.93
N THR A 42 0.39 9.53 -8.53
CA THR A 42 1.42 8.70 -9.16
C THR A 42 1.89 7.55 -8.27
N ILE A 43 2.38 6.50 -8.93
CA ILE A 43 3.19 5.43 -8.34
C ILE A 43 4.56 5.51 -9.00
N HIS A 44 5.63 5.68 -8.22
CA HIS A 44 6.98 5.55 -8.72
C HIS A 44 7.59 4.23 -8.27
N MET A 45 8.45 3.67 -9.12
CA MET A 45 9.20 2.45 -8.86
C MET A 45 10.69 2.73 -9.03
N TYR A 46 11.49 2.24 -8.08
CA TYR A 46 12.92 2.49 -7.99
C TYR A 46 13.69 1.19 -7.86
N ASN A 47 14.93 1.19 -8.34
CA ASN A 47 15.90 0.18 -8.01
C ASN A 47 16.69 0.63 -6.78
N THR A 48 16.62 -0.12 -5.69
CA THR A 48 17.27 0.25 -4.42
C THR A 48 18.77 -0.01 -4.40
N GLN A 49 19.26 -0.89 -5.27
CA GLN A 49 20.68 -1.20 -5.42
C GLN A 49 21.42 -0.13 -6.21
N THR A 50 20.80 0.42 -7.26
CA THR A 50 21.41 1.46 -8.12
C THR A 50 20.95 2.88 -7.78
N GLY A 51 19.85 3.01 -7.03
CA GLY A 51 19.23 4.30 -6.74
C GLY A 51 18.70 4.99 -7.99
N LEU A 52 18.18 4.23 -8.96
CA LEU A 52 17.61 4.75 -10.20
C LEU A 52 16.08 4.64 -10.18
N SER A 53 15.42 5.65 -10.74
CA SER A 53 13.99 5.58 -11.06
C SER A 53 13.80 4.64 -12.26
N LEU A 54 12.88 3.69 -12.12
CA LEU A 54 12.61 2.66 -13.14
C LEU A 54 11.34 2.96 -13.92
N LYS A 55 10.27 3.35 -13.21
CA LYS A 55 8.96 3.52 -13.83
C LYS A 55 8.09 4.49 -13.02
N THR A 56 7.23 5.21 -13.74
CA THR A 56 6.17 6.02 -13.18
C THR A 56 4.84 5.55 -13.76
N VAL A 57 3.86 5.29 -12.90
CA VAL A 57 2.49 4.91 -13.28
C VAL A 57 1.52 5.97 -12.81
N GLN A 58 0.62 6.38 -13.70
CA GLN A 58 -0.39 7.41 -13.43
C GLN A 58 -1.71 6.76 -13.01
N SER A 59 -2.23 7.14 -11.85
CA SER A 59 -3.49 6.65 -11.27
C SER A 59 -4.54 7.77 -11.16
N LYS A 60 -4.51 8.81 -12.01
CA LYS A 60 -5.36 10.02 -11.92
C LYS A 60 -6.83 9.77 -11.56
N LYS A 61 -7.44 8.71 -12.11
CA LYS A 61 -8.84 8.34 -11.86
C LYS A 61 -9.13 8.02 -10.39
N TYR A 62 -8.17 7.40 -9.70
CA TYR A 62 -8.35 6.84 -8.36
C TYR A 62 -7.36 7.42 -7.34
N GLY A 63 -6.33 8.13 -7.78
CA GLY A 63 -5.15 8.46 -6.99
C GLY A 63 -4.56 7.25 -6.25
N VAL A 64 -3.73 7.51 -5.24
CA VAL A 64 -3.04 6.46 -4.46
C VAL A 64 -2.78 6.96 -3.03
N ARG A 65 -3.19 6.19 -2.01
CA ARG A 65 -2.93 6.51 -0.59
C ARG A 65 -1.96 5.50 0.03
N CYS A 66 -2.37 4.24 0.14
CA CYS A 66 -1.53 3.14 0.60
C CYS A 66 -1.09 2.31 -0.60
N ILE A 67 0.15 1.83 -0.60
CA ILE A 67 0.68 0.93 -1.61
C ILE A 67 1.56 -0.13 -0.96
N ILE A 68 1.44 -1.37 -1.43
CA ILE A 68 2.37 -2.46 -1.12
C ILE A 68 2.65 -3.27 -2.39
N PHE A 69 3.82 -3.89 -2.47
CA PHE A 69 4.08 -4.92 -3.46
C PHE A 69 3.21 -6.15 -3.20
N SER A 70 2.88 -6.85 -4.29
CA SER A 70 2.53 -8.27 -4.19
C SER A 70 3.80 -9.13 -4.09
N HIS A 71 3.68 -10.45 -4.24
CA HIS A 71 4.86 -11.33 -4.35
C HIS A 71 5.57 -11.24 -5.70
N HIS A 72 4.94 -10.62 -6.71
CA HIS A 72 5.53 -10.44 -8.02
C HIS A 72 6.11 -9.01 -8.15
N PRO A 73 7.35 -8.86 -8.69
CA PRO A 73 8.04 -7.57 -8.73
C PRO A 73 7.34 -6.50 -9.58
N SER A 74 6.48 -6.94 -10.50
CA SER A 74 5.77 -6.08 -11.44
C SER A 74 4.32 -5.84 -11.04
N SER A 75 3.90 -6.10 -9.80
CA SER A 75 2.51 -5.82 -9.39
C SER A 75 2.37 -5.39 -7.93
N VAL A 76 1.39 -4.53 -7.71
CA VAL A 76 1.15 -3.82 -6.43
C VAL A 76 -0.31 -3.87 -6.05
N ILE A 77 -0.56 -3.80 -4.74
CA ILE A 77 -1.89 -3.62 -4.16
C ILE A 77 -1.95 -2.20 -3.59
N TYR A 78 -2.98 -1.43 -3.93
CA TYR A 78 -3.07 -0.05 -3.46
C TYR A 78 -4.50 0.41 -3.19
N THR A 79 -4.63 1.49 -2.42
CA THR A 79 -5.91 2.12 -2.06
C THR A 79 -6.02 3.53 -2.63
N SER A 80 -7.25 3.97 -2.85
CA SER A 80 -7.53 5.31 -3.38
C SER A 80 -7.32 6.41 -2.33
N ASN A 81 -6.94 7.60 -2.78
CA ASN A 81 -7.00 8.84 -2.00
C ASN A 81 -8.25 9.69 -2.31
N LYS A 82 -9.13 9.25 -3.21
CA LYS A 82 -10.35 9.97 -3.60
C LYS A 82 -11.47 9.66 -2.61
N GLY A 83 -12.13 10.71 -2.12
CA GLY A 83 -12.89 10.68 -0.86
C GLY A 83 -13.99 9.61 -0.74
N SER A 84 -14.61 9.20 -1.84
CA SER A 84 -15.70 8.20 -1.86
C SER A 84 -15.27 6.82 -2.36
N ASP A 85 -14.00 6.64 -2.72
CA ASP A 85 -13.50 5.38 -3.26
C ASP A 85 -12.76 4.61 -2.17
N HIS A 86 -13.39 3.53 -1.71
CA HIS A 86 -12.86 2.65 -0.67
C HIS A 86 -12.37 1.31 -1.23
N THR A 87 -12.29 1.23 -2.57
CA THR A 87 -11.91 0.01 -3.27
C THR A 87 -10.40 -0.17 -3.22
N ILE A 88 -9.96 -1.38 -2.95
CA ILE A 88 -8.55 -1.78 -3.04
C ILE A 88 -8.31 -2.33 -4.45
N ARG A 89 -7.15 -2.03 -5.04
CA ARG A 89 -6.81 -2.38 -6.42
C ARG A 89 -5.57 -3.23 -6.45
N TYR A 90 -5.60 -4.31 -7.24
CA TYR A 90 -4.42 -5.06 -7.64
C TYR A 90 -4.04 -4.66 -9.06
N LEU A 91 -2.84 -4.11 -9.23
CA LEU A 91 -2.37 -3.49 -10.46
C LEU A 91 -1.09 -4.17 -10.94
N SER A 92 -1.05 -4.51 -12.22
CA SER A 92 0.18 -4.84 -12.92
C SER A 92 0.88 -3.54 -13.35
N LEU A 93 2.08 -3.32 -12.82
CA LEU A 93 2.95 -2.21 -13.20
C LEU A 93 3.56 -2.40 -14.59
N HIS A 94 3.60 -3.63 -15.13
CA HIS A 94 4.18 -3.91 -16.45
C HIS A 94 3.38 -3.23 -17.58
N ASP A 95 2.08 -3.50 -17.62
CA ASP A 95 1.13 -3.07 -18.65
C ASP A 95 0.11 -2.03 -18.15
N ASN A 96 0.24 -1.56 -16.90
CA ASN A 96 -0.69 -0.65 -16.24
C ASN A 96 -2.14 -1.17 -16.23
N ARG A 97 -2.30 -2.50 -16.09
CA ARG A 97 -3.61 -3.17 -16.11
C ARG A 97 -4.07 -3.53 -14.70
N PHE A 98 -5.31 -3.16 -14.38
CA PHE A 98 -5.97 -3.64 -13.17
C PHE A 98 -6.27 -5.13 -13.28
N LEU A 99 -5.60 -5.90 -12.43
CA LEU A 99 -5.78 -7.35 -12.34
C LEU A 99 -7.04 -7.68 -11.54
N ARG A 100 -7.36 -6.86 -10.52
CA ARG A 100 -8.50 -7.09 -9.62
C ARG A 100 -8.89 -5.84 -8.84
N TYR A 101 -10.15 -5.81 -8.42
CA TYR A 101 -10.70 -4.86 -7.46
C TYR A 101 -11.25 -5.63 -6.24
N PHE A 102 -10.98 -5.13 -5.04
CA PHE A 102 -11.54 -5.65 -3.79
C PHE A 102 -12.41 -4.55 -3.17
N GLY A 103 -13.71 -4.68 -3.43
CA GLY A 103 -14.74 -3.82 -2.86
C GLY A 103 -15.27 -4.40 -1.54
N GLY A 104 -15.76 -3.52 -0.67
CA GLY A 104 -16.48 -3.94 0.52
C GLY A 104 -16.27 -3.04 1.75
N HIS A 105 -15.11 -2.38 1.86
CA HIS A 105 -14.92 -1.35 2.87
C HIS A 105 -15.90 -0.19 2.63
N THR A 106 -16.50 0.32 3.71
CA THR A 106 -17.48 1.42 3.66
C THR A 106 -16.90 2.78 4.02
N HIS A 107 -15.64 2.79 4.45
CA HIS A 107 -14.85 4.00 4.67
C HIS A 107 -13.41 3.80 4.20
N ARG A 108 -12.64 4.90 4.27
CA ARG A 108 -11.23 4.97 3.86
C ARG A 108 -10.40 3.83 4.45
N VAL A 109 -9.73 3.09 3.57
CA VAL A 109 -8.70 2.12 3.93
C VAL A 109 -7.45 2.87 4.40
N THR A 110 -6.94 2.51 5.57
CA THR A 110 -5.85 3.21 6.27
C THR A 110 -4.52 2.48 6.20
N SER A 111 -4.52 1.16 5.97
CA SER A 111 -3.30 0.36 5.84
C SER A 111 -3.54 -0.91 5.05
N LEU A 112 -2.45 -1.45 4.50
CA LEU A 112 -2.38 -2.74 3.81
C LEU A 112 -1.19 -3.54 4.35
N CYS A 113 -1.33 -4.86 4.43
CA CYS A 113 -0.19 -5.76 4.59
C CYS A 113 -0.43 -7.07 3.84
N ILE A 114 0.62 -7.67 3.28
CA ILE A 114 0.55 -8.96 2.59
C ILE A 114 1.21 -10.05 3.42
N SER A 115 0.67 -11.26 3.37
CA SER A 115 1.28 -12.45 3.96
C SER A 115 2.63 -12.73 3.30
N PRO A 116 3.70 -13.08 4.04
CA PRO A 116 4.98 -13.48 3.45
C PRO A 116 4.94 -14.83 2.72
N ARG A 117 3.92 -15.65 2.96
CA ARG A 117 3.91 -17.07 2.53
C ARG A 117 2.78 -17.42 1.57
N THR A 118 1.76 -16.59 1.51
CA THR A 118 0.52 -16.87 0.77
C THR A 118 0.09 -15.64 0.00
N ASP A 119 -0.80 -15.83 -0.98
CA ASP A 119 -1.44 -14.75 -1.75
C ASP A 119 -2.54 -14.02 -0.95
N LEU A 120 -2.48 -14.09 0.38
CA LEU A 120 -3.40 -13.39 1.26
C LEU A 120 -2.85 -12.02 1.63
N PHE A 121 -3.74 -11.03 1.70
CA PHE A 121 -3.41 -9.72 2.25
C PHE A 121 -4.54 -9.23 3.15
N MET A 122 -4.21 -8.30 4.03
CA MET A 122 -5.15 -7.66 4.95
C MET A 122 -5.22 -6.17 4.71
N SER A 123 -6.38 -5.60 5.00
CA SER A 123 -6.61 -4.16 4.97
C SER A 123 -7.34 -3.71 6.23
N SER A 124 -6.95 -2.55 6.76
CA SER A 124 -7.67 -1.88 7.85
C SER A 124 -8.39 -0.63 7.33
N SER A 125 -9.53 -0.28 7.91
CA SER A 125 -10.31 0.88 7.47
C SER A 125 -10.91 1.67 8.63
N LEU A 126 -11.24 2.92 8.35
CA LEU A 126 -12.05 3.78 9.23
C LEU A 126 -13.48 3.23 9.46
N ASP A 127 -13.90 2.19 8.73
CA ASP A 127 -15.15 1.47 8.99
C ASP A 127 -15.08 0.52 10.19
N LYS A 128 -13.99 0.59 10.96
CA LYS A 128 -13.72 -0.22 12.16
C LYS A 128 -13.59 -1.72 11.86
N THR A 129 -13.30 -2.08 10.61
CA THR A 129 -13.02 -3.45 10.20
C THR A 129 -11.60 -3.64 9.70
N VAL A 130 -11.08 -4.84 9.93
CA VAL A 130 -9.94 -5.40 9.24
C VAL A 130 -10.45 -6.55 8.37
N ARG A 131 -10.05 -6.57 7.10
CA ARG A 131 -10.52 -7.56 6.13
C ARG A 131 -9.38 -8.40 5.61
N LEU A 132 -9.62 -9.70 5.45
CA LEU A 132 -8.72 -10.66 4.84
C LEU A 132 -9.15 -10.93 3.41
N TRP A 133 -8.20 -10.89 2.48
CA TRP A 133 -8.43 -11.04 1.05
C TRP A 133 -7.47 -12.08 0.48
N ASP A 134 -7.87 -12.72 -0.62
CA ASP A 134 -7.01 -13.58 -1.44
C ASP A 134 -6.88 -12.94 -2.83
N LEU A 135 -5.66 -12.75 -3.34
CA LEU A 135 -5.40 -12.17 -4.67
C LEU A 135 -6.03 -12.97 -5.82
N ARG A 136 -6.38 -14.23 -5.57
CA ARG A 136 -6.99 -15.17 -6.53
C ARG A 136 -8.51 -15.21 -6.40
N SER A 137 -9.10 -14.57 -5.40
CA SER A 137 -10.54 -14.57 -5.12
C SER A 137 -11.19 -13.20 -5.32
N HIS A 138 -12.47 -13.19 -5.72
CA HIS A 138 -13.27 -11.96 -5.78
C HIS A 138 -14.01 -11.67 -4.47
N VAL A 139 -13.95 -12.59 -3.50
CA VAL A 139 -14.73 -12.53 -2.26
C VAL A 139 -13.81 -12.26 -1.07
N CYS A 140 -14.28 -11.45 -0.13
CA CYS A 140 -13.63 -11.25 1.16
C CYS A 140 -13.57 -12.59 1.92
N GLN A 141 -12.38 -12.99 2.38
CA GLN A 141 -12.15 -14.28 3.05
C GLN A 141 -12.46 -14.22 4.56
N GLY A 142 -12.46 -13.02 5.14
CA GLY A 142 -12.78 -12.82 6.55
C GLY A 142 -12.89 -11.36 6.92
N ILE A 143 -13.72 -11.06 7.91
CA ILE A 143 -13.90 -9.72 8.46
C ILE A 143 -13.71 -9.81 9.97
N LEU A 144 -12.80 -9.00 10.49
CA LEU A 144 -12.61 -8.77 11.91
C LEU A 144 -13.14 -7.36 12.23
N ALA A 145 -14.19 -7.27 13.01
CA ALA A 145 -14.77 -6.01 13.45
C ALA A 145 -14.52 -5.82 14.95
N VAL A 146 -14.28 -4.58 15.36
CA VAL A 146 -14.34 -4.24 16.79
C VAL A 146 -15.82 -4.25 17.19
N PRO A 147 -16.24 -5.03 18.20
CA PRO A 147 -17.61 -4.95 18.69
C PRO A 147 -17.91 -3.52 19.13
N SER A 148 -18.93 -2.91 18.53
CA SER A 148 -19.46 -1.64 19.02
C SER A 148 -20.22 -1.93 20.30
N VAL A 149 -19.59 -1.71 21.47
CA VAL A 149 -20.14 -1.72 22.85
C VAL A 149 -21.11 -2.88 23.17
N PRO A 150 -20.84 -3.78 24.13
CA PRO A 150 -21.90 -4.68 24.59
C PRO A 150 -23.03 -3.81 25.15
N MET A 151 -24.19 -3.84 24.50
CA MET A 151 -25.42 -3.34 25.13
C MET A 151 -25.54 -4.14 26.42
N ALA A 152 -25.40 -3.48 27.56
CA ALA A 152 -25.84 -4.08 28.80
C ALA A 152 -27.33 -4.34 28.61
N GLU A 153 -27.72 -5.61 28.50
CA GLU A 153 -29.10 -6.00 28.74
C GLU A 153 -29.37 -5.63 30.21
N GLU A 154 -30.06 -4.52 30.42
CA GLU A 154 -30.67 -4.23 31.72
C GLU A 154 -31.70 -5.33 31.99
N LEU A 155 -31.48 -6.04 33.10
CA LEU A 155 -32.37 -7.06 33.67
C LEU A 155 -33.69 -6.46 34.17
#